data_AF-A0AAT9IVR3-F1
#
_entry.id   AF-A0AAT9IVR3-F1
#
_cell.length_a   1.000
_cell.length_b   1.000
_cell.length_c   1.000
_cell.angle_alpha   90.00
_cell.angle_beta   90.00
_cell.angle_gamma   90.00
#
_symmetry.space_group_name_H-M   'P 1'
#
loop_
_entity.id
_entity.type
_entity.pdbx_description
1 polymer ?
#
loop_
_entity_poly.entity_id
_entity_poly.type
_entity_poly.pdbx_seq_one_letter_code
_entity_poly.pdbx_strand_id
1 'polypeptide(L)'
;MVGKVYIANFGRENYAWDACLKRSCIATMNAVEDHGYWLANDRESYCAQRMARKTWAGIFPPKAVASRWFNLMTIITESVDDIWIHRAGNDIWWTVSTDQPGTFETMVEPVGERGEVVICYKPALPWSKTTKSGNGLAWSAMHVKAKDFLITESTLQQLNPDYADYARAMINGNSLAVWHSRPEWKTKQGGGRSPGKILNPTEKSIYEMVQTALKTTANSNGQTVERILKNKDLRMSPLELEEYIMALIKSQDGLCAISGLPLQFRGSHEDVELLASLDRIDSDGHYERGNLQIVCRFLNRWKSDSNDAEFKRLVEVLRA
;
A
#
# COMPACT_ATOMS: atom_id res chain seq x y z
N MET A 1 -7.28 6.13 -28.29
CA MET A 1 -5.82 5.90 -28.34
C MET A 1 -5.33 5.72 -26.90
N VAL A 2 -4.38 4.82 -26.65
CA VAL A 2 -3.81 4.68 -25.30
C VAL A 2 -2.90 5.90 -25.06
N GLY A 3 -3.20 6.73 -24.06
CA GLY A 3 -2.42 7.95 -23.76
C GLY A 3 -0.95 7.64 -23.48
N LYS A 4 -0.03 8.54 -23.82
CA LYS A 4 1.43 8.35 -23.79
C LYS A 4 1.94 8.13 -22.36
N VAL A 5 3.22 7.76 -22.22
CA VAL A 5 3.87 7.59 -20.91
C VAL A 5 5.10 8.48 -20.84
N TYR A 6 5.19 9.26 -19.79
CA TYR A 6 6.26 10.21 -19.53
C TYR A 6 6.94 9.92 -18.20
N ILE A 7 8.27 10.10 -18.16
CA ILE A 7 9.02 10.29 -16.91
C ILE A 7 9.32 11.77 -16.78
N ALA A 8 9.10 12.36 -15.61
CA ALA A 8 9.28 13.79 -15.41
C ALA A 8 9.90 14.14 -14.05
N ASN A 9 10.62 15.25 -14.05
CA ASN A 9 10.98 16.05 -12.89
C ASN A 9 10.34 17.44 -13.05
N PHE A 10 9.88 18.00 -11.95
CA PHE A 10 9.09 19.22 -11.95
C PHE A 10 9.94 20.40 -11.47
N GLY A 11 10.53 21.10 -12.43
CA GLY A 11 11.40 22.25 -12.18
C GLY A 11 12.84 21.87 -11.80
N ARG A 12 13.68 22.89 -11.63
CA ARG A 12 15.08 22.73 -11.21
C ARG A 12 15.12 22.09 -9.82
N GLU A 13 16.05 21.17 -9.60
CA GLU A 13 16.14 20.42 -8.33
C GLU A 13 14.79 19.78 -7.91
N ASN A 14 13.87 19.59 -8.88
CA ASN A 14 12.53 19.08 -8.68
C ASN A 14 11.68 19.91 -7.68
N TYR A 15 11.94 21.21 -7.55
CA TYR A 15 11.30 22.07 -6.53
C TYR A 15 9.77 22.08 -6.59
N ALA A 16 9.17 21.86 -7.77
CA ALA A 16 7.72 21.93 -7.94
C ALA A 16 7.02 20.61 -7.58
N TRP A 17 7.76 19.54 -7.27
CA TRP A 17 7.19 18.23 -6.95
C TRP A 17 6.22 18.27 -5.78
N ASP A 18 6.55 18.96 -4.70
CA ASP A 18 5.67 19.05 -3.53
C ASP A 18 4.33 19.71 -3.87
N ALA A 19 4.34 20.69 -4.78
CA ALA A 19 3.12 21.31 -5.28
C ALA A 19 2.33 20.34 -6.18
N CYS A 20 3.01 19.64 -7.09
CA CYS A 20 2.42 18.61 -7.96
C CYS A 20 1.71 17.52 -7.15
N LEU A 21 2.35 17.03 -6.09
CA LEU A 21 1.82 16.00 -5.20
C LEU A 21 0.59 16.50 -4.44
N LYS A 22 0.65 17.69 -3.83
CA LYS A 22 -0.45 18.27 -3.04
C LYS A 22 -1.65 18.67 -3.88
N ARG A 23 -1.41 19.24 -5.06
CA ARG A 23 -2.45 19.79 -5.95
C ARG A 23 -3.00 18.77 -6.94
N SER A 24 -2.45 17.54 -6.98
CA SER A 24 -2.76 16.54 -8.01
C SER A 24 -2.59 17.12 -9.41
N CYS A 25 -1.37 17.54 -9.73
CA CYS A 25 -1.06 18.10 -11.04
C CYS A 25 0.33 17.67 -11.52
N ILE A 26 0.60 17.94 -12.79
CA ILE A 26 1.95 17.94 -13.37
C ILE A 26 2.32 19.39 -13.69
N ALA A 27 3.62 19.70 -13.75
CA ALA A 27 4.05 21.08 -13.93
C ALA A 27 5.22 21.26 -14.89
N THR A 28 5.22 22.38 -15.60
CA THR A 28 6.41 22.92 -16.26
C THR A 28 6.37 24.43 -16.25
N MET A 29 7.44 25.11 -16.66
CA MET A 29 7.56 26.55 -16.52
C MET A 29 8.29 27.16 -17.71
N ASN A 30 7.91 28.40 -18.04
CA ASN A 30 8.65 29.28 -18.93
C ASN A 30 9.25 30.43 -18.12
N ALA A 31 10.34 31.02 -18.57
CA ALA A 31 10.69 32.34 -18.07
C ALA A 31 9.60 33.35 -18.48
N VAL A 32 9.37 34.37 -17.66
CA VAL A 32 8.29 35.35 -17.90
C VAL A 32 8.39 35.97 -19.29
N GLU A 33 9.60 36.28 -19.75
CA GLU A 33 9.80 36.97 -21.03
C GLU A 33 9.58 36.06 -22.25
N ASP A 34 9.59 34.74 -22.05
CA ASP A 34 9.35 33.77 -23.12
C ASP A 34 7.86 33.36 -23.21
N HIS A 35 7.11 33.54 -22.11
CA HIS A 35 5.76 32.99 -21.99
C HIS A 35 4.78 33.57 -23.02
N GLY A 36 4.89 34.88 -23.33
CA GLY A 36 4.05 35.54 -24.33
C GLY A 36 4.20 34.95 -25.74
N TYR A 37 5.43 34.63 -26.15
CA TYR A 37 5.67 33.99 -27.45
C TYR A 37 5.08 32.58 -27.51
N TRP A 38 5.14 31.84 -26.40
CA TRP A 38 4.50 30.52 -26.33
C TRP A 38 2.97 30.61 -26.43
N LEU A 39 2.34 31.56 -25.71
CA LEU A 39 0.88 31.79 -25.80
C LEU A 39 0.44 32.16 -27.23
N ALA A 40 1.25 32.92 -27.95
CA ALA A 40 0.99 33.28 -29.35
C ALA A 40 1.28 32.14 -30.35
N ASN A 41 1.74 30.98 -29.86
CA ASN A 41 2.27 29.87 -30.68
C ASN A 41 3.40 30.32 -31.65
N ASP A 42 4.13 31.37 -31.27
CA ASP A 42 5.24 31.93 -32.04
C ASP A 42 6.55 31.24 -31.63
N ARG A 43 6.75 30.04 -32.18
CA ARG A 43 7.93 29.21 -31.90
C ARG A 43 9.22 29.85 -32.38
N GLU A 44 9.19 30.64 -33.45
CA GLU A 44 10.40 31.24 -34.02
C GLU A 44 10.92 32.34 -33.11
N SER A 45 10.07 33.29 -32.72
CA SER A 45 10.43 34.37 -31.79
C SER A 45 10.79 33.81 -30.41
N TYR A 46 10.07 32.80 -29.92
CA TYR A 46 10.43 32.10 -28.69
C TYR A 46 11.87 31.57 -28.75
N CYS A 47 12.22 30.88 -29.85
CA CYS A 47 13.56 30.32 -29.99
C CYS A 47 14.63 31.40 -30.09
N ALA A 48 14.38 32.46 -30.87
CA ALA A 48 15.31 33.57 -31.02
C ALA A 48 15.58 34.26 -29.67
N GLN A 49 14.53 34.54 -28.90
CA GLN A 49 14.62 35.16 -27.57
C GLN A 49 15.42 34.30 -26.58
N ARG A 50 15.18 32.98 -26.56
CA ARG A 50 15.96 32.06 -25.72
C ARG A 50 17.42 31.98 -26.10
N MET A 51 17.73 31.97 -27.40
CA MET A 51 19.10 31.89 -27.91
C MET A 51 19.90 33.17 -27.65
N ALA A 52 19.23 34.31 -27.51
CA ALA A 52 19.86 35.60 -27.20
C ALA A 52 20.29 35.74 -25.73
N ARG A 53 19.94 34.78 -24.86
CA ARG A 53 20.19 34.83 -23.41
C ARG A 53 21.01 33.63 -22.95
N LYS A 54 21.82 33.85 -21.91
CA LYS A 54 22.57 32.75 -21.29
C LYS A 54 21.62 31.89 -20.46
N THR A 55 21.84 30.58 -20.52
CA THR A 55 21.22 29.64 -19.57
C THR A 55 21.85 29.81 -18.19
N TRP A 56 21.30 29.14 -17.18
CA TRP A 56 21.88 29.07 -15.84
C TRP A 56 23.33 28.53 -15.84
N ALA A 57 23.74 27.77 -16.86
CA ALA A 57 25.11 27.30 -17.03
C ALA A 57 26.03 28.35 -17.70
N GLY A 58 25.57 29.58 -17.89
CA GLY A 58 26.35 30.68 -18.47
C GLY A 58 26.57 30.61 -19.99
N ILE A 59 25.95 29.63 -20.67
CA ILE A 59 26.09 29.39 -22.12
C ILE A 59 24.84 29.81 -22.89
N PHE A 60 25.01 30.23 -24.14
CA PHE A 60 23.89 30.47 -25.06
C PHE A 60 23.35 29.13 -25.57
N PRO A 61 22.05 28.83 -25.42
CA PRO A 61 21.50 27.55 -25.85
C PRO A 61 21.40 27.48 -27.38
N PRO A 62 21.66 26.32 -28.01
CA PRO A 62 21.39 26.15 -29.43
C PRO A 62 19.87 26.10 -29.72
N LYS A 63 19.48 26.36 -30.97
CA LYS A 63 18.06 26.35 -31.42
C LYS A 63 17.30 25.08 -31.02
N ALA A 64 17.95 23.92 -31.05
CA ALA A 64 17.34 22.65 -30.65
C ALA A 64 16.94 22.62 -29.16
N VAL A 65 17.76 23.21 -28.28
CA VAL A 65 17.45 23.31 -26.84
C VAL A 65 16.35 24.35 -26.59
N ALA A 66 16.44 25.50 -27.26
CA ALA A 66 15.39 26.52 -27.18
C ALA A 66 14.02 25.97 -27.62
N SER A 67 14.00 25.27 -28.75
CA SER A 67 12.80 24.62 -29.25
C SER A 67 12.31 23.49 -28.34
N ARG A 68 13.19 22.81 -27.62
CA ARG A 68 12.79 21.79 -26.66
C ARG A 68 11.96 22.42 -25.54
N TRP A 69 12.36 23.57 -25.00
CA TRP A 69 11.59 24.24 -23.94
C TRP A 69 10.19 24.66 -24.39
N PHE A 70 10.04 25.18 -25.61
CA PHE A 70 8.74 25.44 -26.21
C PHE A 70 7.85 24.17 -26.19
N ASN A 71 8.40 23.06 -26.69
CA ASN A 71 7.67 21.79 -26.74
C ASN A 71 7.35 21.23 -25.36
N LEU A 72 8.19 21.44 -24.33
CA LEU A 72 7.92 20.96 -22.97
C LEU A 72 6.64 21.58 -22.41
N MET A 73 6.49 22.90 -22.57
CA MET A 73 5.27 23.59 -22.16
C MET A 73 4.05 23.04 -22.90
N THR A 74 4.13 22.94 -24.23
CA THR A 74 3.06 22.37 -25.06
C THR A 74 2.68 20.95 -24.66
N ILE A 75 3.67 20.06 -24.44
CA ILE A 75 3.42 18.67 -24.04
C ILE A 75 2.62 18.60 -22.75
N ILE A 76 2.96 19.42 -21.74
CA ILE A 76 2.26 19.38 -20.46
C ILE A 76 0.87 19.98 -20.58
N THR A 77 0.71 21.10 -21.26
CA THR A 77 -0.60 21.76 -21.37
C THR A 77 -1.60 20.94 -22.17
N GLU A 78 -1.13 20.21 -23.19
CA GLU A 78 -1.95 19.36 -24.05
C GLU A 78 -2.10 17.92 -23.54
N SER A 79 -1.47 17.57 -22.41
CA SER A 79 -1.50 16.20 -21.89
C SER A 79 -2.90 15.80 -21.42
N VAL A 80 -3.46 14.74 -21.98
CA VAL A 80 -4.79 14.19 -21.60
C VAL A 80 -4.71 12.68 -21.66
N ASP A 81 -5.15 12.01 -20.59
CA ASP A 81 -5.07 10.56 -20.42
C ASP A 81 -3.65 9.97 -20.53
N ASP A 82 -2.62 10.81 -20.51
CA ASP A 82 -1.23 10.38 -20.47
C ASP A 82 -0.81 10.02 -19.04
N ILE A 83 0.03 8.99 -18.93
CA ILE A 83 0.62 8.55 -17.67
C ILE A 83 1.91 9.34 -17.42
N TRP A 84 2.03 9.87 -16.21
CA TRP A 84 3.22 10.57 -15.74
C TRP A 84 3.84 9.81 -14.59
N ILE A 85 5.15 9.61 -14.63
CA ILE A 85 5.92 8.87 -13.62
C ILE A 85 7.03 9.78 -13.09
N HIS A 86 7.22 9.75 -11.77
CA HIS A 86 8.24 10.50 -11.09
C HIS A 86 8.91 9.64 -10.01
N ARG A 87 10.23 9.78 -9.85
CA ARG A 87 10.97 9.12 -8.76
C ARG A 87 11.27 10.14 -7.66
N ALA A 88 10.75 9.89 -6.47
CA ALA A 88 11.08 10.65 -5.27
C ALA A 88 11.78 9.74 -4.24
N GLY A 89 13.10 9.82 -4.15
CA GLY A 89 13.90 8.97 -3.28
C GLY A 89 13.79 7.49 -3.65
N ASN A 90 13.20 6.69 -2.76
CA ASN A 90 12.93 5.27 -2.99
C ASN A 90 11.53 5.00 -3.57
N ASP A 91 10.64 5.98 -3.60
CA ASP A 91 9.28 5.79 -4.10
C ASP A 91 9.19 6.13 -5.60
N ILE A 92 8.45 5.31 -6.34
CA ILE A 92 8.06 5.58 -7.72
C ILE A 92 6.59 5.99 -7.71
N TRP A 93 6.36 7.24 -8.07
CA TRP A 93 5.06 7.86 -8.14
C TRP A 93 4.55 7.86 -9.58
N TRP A 94 3.24 7.71 -9.74
CA TRP A 94 2.59 7.86 -11.03
C TRP A 94 1.23 8.56 -10.91
N THR A 95 0.80 9.21 -11.98
CA THR A 95 -0.53 9.81 -12.14
C THR A 95 -0.98 9.73 -13.61
N VAL A 96 -2.22 10.17 -13.88
CA VAL A 96 -2.79 10.33 -15.22
C VAL A 96 -3.27 11.78 -15.36
N SER A 97 -2.85 12.44 -16.44
CA SER A 97 -3.30 13.79 -16.78
C SER A 97 -4.78 13.81 -17.15
N THR A 98 -5.48 14.91 -16.81
CA THR A 98 -6.92 15.07 -17.10
C THR A 98 -7.15 16.00 -18.29
N ASP A 99 -8.40 16.05 -18.76
CA ASP A 99 -8.85 16.98 -19.80
C ASP A 99 -8.93 18.44 -19.34
N GLN A 100 -8.90 18.69 -18.02
CA GLN A 100 -9.01 20.03 -17.46
C GLN A 100 -7.86 20.93 -17.90
N PRO A 101 -8.12 22.22 -18.21
CA PRO A 101 -7.08 23.14 -18.65
C PRO A 101 -6.05 23.39 -17.54
N GLY A 102 -4.81 23.67 -17.93
CA GLY A 102 -3.77 24.07 -17.00
C GLY A 102 -3.99 25.49 -16.46
N THR A 103 -3.59 25.73 -15.22
CA THR A 103 -3.51 27.10 -14.65
C THR A 103 -2.09 27.62 -14.74
N PHE A 104 -1.94 28.95 -14.79
CA PHE A 104 -0.66 29.62 -14.91
C PHE A 104 -0.49 30.60 -13.75
N GLU A 105 0.66 30.54 -13.09
CA GLU A 105 1.00 31.40 -11.95
C GLU A 105 2.40 31.99 -12.19
N THR A 106 2.56 33.29 -11.95
CA THR A 106 3.90 33.90 -11.92
C THR A 106 4.50 33.70 -10.54
N MET A 107 5.74 33.23 -10.49
CA MET A 107 6.47 33.06 -9.23
C MET A 107 7.97 33.26 -9.42
N VAL A 108 8.67 33.47 -8.31
CA VAL A 108 10.12 33.43 -8.24
C VAL A 108 10.54 32.00 -7.90
N GLU A 109 11.45 31.41 -8.69
CA GLU A 109 11.94 30.07 -8.41
C GLU A 109 12.58 30.00 -7.00
N PRO A 110 12.27 28.99 -6.18
CA PRO A 110 12.81 28.90 -4.81
C PRO A 110 14.28 28.48 -4.76
N VAL A 111 14.84 28.06 -5.90
CA VAL A 111 16.18 27.48 -6.05
C VAL A 111 17.01 28.20 -7.12
N GLY A 112 18.32 27.98 -7.09
CA GLY A 112 19.27 28.62 -8.00
C GLY A 112 19.24 30.15 -7.94
N GLU A 113 19.40 30.80 -9.10
CA GLU A 113 19.43 32.27 -9.24
C GLU A 113 18.08 32.99 -8.98
N ARG A 114 17.04 32.25 -8.59
CA ARG A 114 15.71 32.80 -8.27
C ARG A 114 15.13 33.69 -9.38
N GLY A 115 15.14 33.16 -10.62
CA GLY A 115 14.50 33.83 -11.75
C GLY A 115 12.97 33.84 -11.63
N GLU A 116 12.34 34.84 -12.23
CA GLU A 116 10.89 34.87 -12.37
C GLU A 116 10.44 33.94 -13.50
N VAL A 117 9.45 33.11 -13.21
CA VAL A 117 8.88 32.13 -14.14
C VAL A 117 7.35 32.20 -14.14
N VAL A 118 6.76 31.80 -15.26
CA VAL A 118 5.34 31.42 -15.33
C VAL A 118 5.28 29.90 -15.24
N ILE A 119 4.83 29.38 -14.09
CA ILE A 119 4.62 27.96 -13.89
C ILE A 119 3.22 27.57 -14.38
N CYS A 120 3.15 26.49 -15.13
CA CYS A 120 1.91 25.82 -15.53
C CYS A 120 1.65 24.64 -14.59
N TYR A 121 0.44 24.57 -14.04
CA TYR A 121 -0.08 23.40 -13.34
C TYR A 121 -1.18 22.76 -14.18
N LYS A 122 -0.91 21.62 -14.81
CA LYS A 122 -1.90 20.84 -15.54
C LYS A 122 -2.54 19.81 -14.60
N PRO A 123 -3.87 19.85 -14.37
CA PRO A 123 -4.53 18.91 -13.46
C PRO A 123 -4.36 17.44 -13.87
N ALA A 124 -4.16 16.60 -12.88
CA ALA A 124 -3.98 15.17 -12.99
C ALA A 124 -4.79 14.46 -11.89
N LEU A 125 -4.90 13.14 -11.96
CA LEU A 125 -5.41 12.35 -10.85
C LEU A 125 -4.46 12.45 -9.63
N PRO A 126 -4.92 12.07 -8.42
CA PRO A 126 -4.03 11.97 -7.28
C PRO A 126 -2.83 11.06 -7.58
N TRP A 127 -1.64 11.55 -7.26
CA TRP A 127 -0.41 10.78 -7.42
C TRP A 127 -0.44 9.54 -6.51
N SER A 128 -0.05 8.40 -7.06
CA SER A 128 0.01 7.13 -6.33
C SER A 128 1.42 6.54 -6.38
N LYS A 129 1.84 5.93 -5.27
CA LYS A 129 3.06 5.12 -5.17
C LYS A 129 2.78 3.62 -5.04
N THR A 130 1.58 3.18 -5.39
CA THR A 130 1.21 1.77 -5.44
C THR A 130 0.74 1.40 -6.84
N THR A 131 0.82 0.12 -7.19
CA THR A 131 0.10 -0.42 -8.34
C THR A 131 -1.40 -0.27 -8.14
N LYS A 132 -2.18 -0.41 -9.21
CA LYS A 132 -3.65 -0.49 -9.13
C LYS A 132 -4.13 -1.70 -8.32
N SER A 133 -3.30 -2.73 -8.18
CA SER A 133 -3.53 -3.89 -7.30
C SER A 133 -3.06 -3.68 -5.86
N GLY A 134 -2.59 -2.48 -5.49
CA GLY A 134 -2.24 -2.11 -4.12
C GLY A 134 -0.82 -2.46 -3.67
N ASN A 135 0.04 -2.96 -4.55
CA ASN A 135 1.44 -3.28 -4.23
C ASN A 135 2.30 -2.01 -4.27
N GLY A 136 3.21 -1.83 -3.32
CA GLY A 136 4.10 -0.66 -3.29
C GLY A 136 5.06 -0.61 -4.48
N LEU A 137 5.27 0.57 -5.05
CA LEU A 137 6.23 0.83 -6.13
C LEU A 137 7.50 1.46 -5.57
N ALA A 138 8.49 0.62 -5.26
CA ALA A 138 9.78 1.07 -4.73
C ALA A 138 10.91 0.94 -5.76
N TRP A 139 11.73 1.97 -5.88
CA TRP A 139 12.93 2.01 -6.71
C TRP A 139 13.91 0.90 -6.37
N SER A 140 14.17 0.64 -5.08
CA SER A 140 15.05 -0.45 -4.65
C SER A 140 14.60 -1.82 -5.16
N ALA A 141 13.29 -2.01 -5.33
CA ALA A 141 12.67 -3.24 -5.79
C ALA A 141 12.59 -3.37 -7.32
N MET A 142 12.87 -2.29 -8.07
CA MET A 142 12.82 -2.29 -9.54
C MET A 142 13.97 -3.09 -10.16
N HIS A 143 13.67 -3.74 -11.29
CA HIS A 143 14.67 -4.38 -12.14
C HIS A 143 15.73 -3.37 -12.61
N VAL A 144 17.00 -3.78 -12.63
CA VAL A 144 18.13 -2.88 -12.95
C VAL A 144 17.94 -2.23 -14.33
N LYS A 145 17.49 -2.99 -15.32
CA LYS A 145 17.16 -2.45 -16.65
C LYS A 145 16.02 -1.43 -16.64
N ALA A 146 15.01 -1.58 -15.79
CA ALA A 146 13.93 -0.60 -15.67
C ALA A 146 14.42 0.74 -15.12
N LYS A 147 15.44 0.70 -14.26
CA LYS A 147 16.08 1.91 -13.72
C LYS A 147 16.77 2.75 -14.80
N ASP A 148 17.18 2.16 -15.92
CA ASP A 148 17.77 2.90 -17.06
C ASP A 148 16.77 3.89 -17.68
N PHE A 149 15.45 3.64 -17.56
CA PHE A 149 14.43 4.44 -18.25
C PHE A 149 13.29 4.96 -17.37
N LEU A 150 13.15 4.53 -16.12
CA LEU A 150 12.18 5.05 -15.14
C LEU A 150 12.71 6.24 -14.32
N ILE A 151 13.78 6.87 -14.81
CA ILE A 151 14.35 8.12 -14.28
C ILE A 151 14.68 9.02 -15.47
N THR A 152 14.70 10.31 -15.23
CA THR A 152 15.23 11.28 -16.19
C THR A 152 16.11 12.28 -15.45
N GLU A 153 17.22 12.68 -16.07
CA GLU A 153 18.04 13.83 -15.62
C GLU A 153 17.55 15.14 -16.24
N SER A 154 16.62 15.07 -17.19
CA SER A 154 15.97 16.22 -17.82
C SER A 154 14.65 16.57 -17.12
N THR A 155 13.94 17.59 -17.63
CA THR A 155 12.59 17.96 -17.17
C THR A 155 11.57 16.84 -17.46
N LEU A 156 11.50 16.34 -18.69
CA LEU A 156 10.69 15.16 -19.01
C LEU A 156 11.23 14.39 -20.21
N GLN A 157 10.82 13.14 -20.29
CA GLN A 157 11.10 12.22 -21.39
C GLN A 157 9.87 11.36 -21.67
N GLN A 158 9.47 11.28 -22.94
CA GLN A 158 8.48 10.30 -23.38
C GLN A 158 9.15 8.92 -23.50
N LEU A 159 8.52 7.89 -22.96
CA LEU A 159 8.96 6.52 -23.17
C LEU A 159 8.64 6.05 -24.59
N ASN A 160 9.52 5.23 -25.15
CA ASN A 160 9.21 4.50 -26.38
C ASN A 160 8.09 3.46 -26.13
N PRO A 161 7.47 2.90 -27.18
CA PRO A 161 6.33 1.98 -27.01
C PRO A 161 6.62 0.78 -26.09
N ASP A 162 7.77 0.10 -26.23
CA ASP A 162 8.10 -1.08 -25.42
C ASP A 162 8.26 -0.74 -23.92
N TYR A 163 8.88 0.40 -23.61
CA TYR A 163 9.04 0.85 -22.22
C TYR A 163 7.76 1.46 -21.64
N ALA A 164 6.92 2.06 -22.48
CA ALA A 164 5.59 2.49 -22.09
C ALA A 164 4.71 1.30 -21.70
N ASP A 165 4.74 0.21 -22.46
CA ASP A 165 4.01 -1.03 -22.15
C ASP A 165 4.52 -1.68 -20.86
N TYR A 166 5.84 -1.70 -20.65
CA TYR A 166 6.43 -2.12 -19.36
C TYR A 166 5.88 -1.29 -18.20
N ALA A 167 5.91 0.04 -18.32
CA ALA A 167 5.47 0.94 -17.27
C ALA A 167 3.98 0.77 -16.96
N ARG A 168 3.13 0.55 -17.97
CA ARG A 168 1.71 0.24 -17.78
C ARG A 168 1.50 -1.10 -17.07
N ALA A 169 2.22 -2.14 -17.49
CA ALA A 169 2.14 -3.44 -16.83
C ALA A 169 2.56 -3.34 -15.36
N MET A 170 3.63 -2.59 -15.08
CA MET A 170 4.10 -2.32 -13.72
C MET A 170 3.03 -1.59 -12.90
N ILE A 171 2.47 -0.49 -13.41
CA ILE A 171 1.42 0.29 -12.72
C ILE A 171 0.16 -0.54 -12.49
N ASN A 172 -0.24 -1.38 -13.44
CA ASN A 172 -1.40 -2.25 -13.28
C ASN A 172 -1.13 -3.42 -12.31
N GLY A 173 0.14 -3.70 -11.97
CA GLY A 173 0.55 -4.85 -11.17
C GLY A 173 0.51 -6.17 -11.94
N ASN A 174 0.62 -6.12 -13.26
CA ASN A 174 0.66 -7.28 -14.14
C ASN A 174 2.04 -7.95 -14.10
N SER A 175 2.12 -9.17 -14.63
CA SER A 175 3.40 -9.87 -14.78
C SER A 175 4.35 -9.10 -15.71
N LEU A 176 5.59 -8.91 -15.27
CA LEU A 176 6.67 -8.30 -16.04
C LEU A 176 7.60 -9.34 -16.69
N ALA A 177 7.25 -10.62 -16.61
CA ALA A 177 8.07 -11.74 -17.05
C ALA A 177 8.47 -11.63 -18.53
N VAL A 178 7.60 -11.09 -19.39
CA VAL A 178 7.86 -10.89 -20.83
C VAL A 178 9.08 -10.02 -21.10
N TRP A 179 9.38 -9.05 -20.24
CA TRP A 179 10.60 -8.24 -20.33
C TRP A 179 11.75 -8.87 -19.56
N HIS A 180 11.50 -9.32 -18.32
CA HIS A 180 12.55 -9.88 -17.45
C HIS A 180 13.14 -11.19 -17.99
N SER A 181 12.43 -11.90 -18.89
CA SER A 181 12.93 -13.12 -19.53
C SER A 181 13.91 -12.84 -20.68
N ARG A 182 13.94 -11.61 -21.22
CA ARG A 182 14.73 -11.25 -22.41
C ARG A 182 16.24 -11.26 -22.11
N PRO A 183 17.09 -11.64 -23.08
CA PRO A 183 18.53 -11.75 -22.87
C PRO A 183 19.17 -10.46 -22.33
N GLU A 184 18.84 -9.30 -22.91
CA GLU A 184 19.40 -8.01 -22.51
C GLU A 184 18.98 -7.57 -21.10
N TRP A 185 17.79 -7.97 -20.64
CA TRP A 185 17.33 -7.72 -19.28
C TRP A 185 18.04 -8.64 -18.29
N LYS A 186 18.14 -9.94 -18.59
CA LYS A 186 18.88 -10.91 -17.77
C LYS A 186 20.35 -10.54 -17.61
N THR A 187 21.02 -10.21 -18.72
CA THR A 187 22.43 -9.78 -18.71
C THR A 187 22.62 -8.53 -17.85
N LYS A 188 21.71 -7.56 -17.93
CA LYS A 188 21.76 -6.34 -17.11
C LYS A 188 21.49 -6.60 -15.63
N GLN A 189 20.65 -7.58 -15.29
CA GLN A 189 20.40 -7.99 -13.90
C GLN A 189 21.62 -8.69 -13.29
N GLY A 190 22.38 -9.43 -14.11
CA GLY A 190 23.55 -10.19 -13.67
C GLY A 190 23.21 -11.24 -12.60
N GLY A 191 24.18 -11.60 -11.75
CA GLY A 191 23.98 -12.44 -10.56
C GLY A 191 23.39 -11.68 -9.35
N GLY A 192 22.93 -10.45 -9.54
CA GLY A 192 22.34 -9.62 -8.50
C GLY A 192 20.98 -10.15 -8.03
N ARG A 193 20.56 -9.73 -6.83
CA ARG A 193 19.26 -10.10 -6.26
C ARG A 193 18.14 -9.77 -7.25
N SER A 194 17.24 -10.71 -7.48
CA SER A 194 16.07 -10.50 -8.35
C SER A 194 15.24 -9.32 -7.87
N PRO A 195 14.53 -8.60 -8.77
CA PRO A 195 13.62 -7.54 -8.39
C PRO A 195 12.66 -8.05 -7.32
N GLY A 196 12.54 -7.31 -6.21
CA GLY A 196 11.62 -7.67 -5.13
C GLY A 196 10.18 -7.33 -5.51
N LYS A 197 9.21 -8.14 -5.08
CA LYS A 197 7.81 -7.73 -5.06
C LYS A 197 7.48 -7.23 -3.66
N ILE A 198 7.00 -5.99 -3.55
CA ILE A 198 6.41 -5.50 -2.29
C ILE A 198 4.99 -6.05 -2.22
N LEU A 199 4.76 -6.95 -1.27
CA LEU A 199 3.46 -7.57 -1.07
C LEU A 199 2.51 -6.58 -0.37
N ASN A 200 1.27 -6.50 -0.87
CA ASN A 200 0.19 -5.88 -0.13
C ASN A 200 -0.20 -6.73 1.11
N PRO A 201 -1.04 -6.21 2.04
CA PRO A 201 -1.40 -6.93 3.26
C PRO A 201 -1.98 -8.32 3.01
N THR A 202 -2.86 -8.46 2.02
CA THR A 202 -3.49 -9.75 1.67
C THR A 202 -2.46 -10.75 1.17
N GLU A 203 -1.58 -10.35 0.24
CA GLU A 203 -0.51 -11.20 -0.28
C GLU A 203 0.48 -11.62 0.82
N LYS A 204 0.77 -10.73 1.77
CA LYS A 204 1.59 -11.05 2.94
C LYS A 204 0.92 -12.11 3.82
N SER A 205 -0.37 -11.97 4.12
CA SER A 205 -1.12 -12.96 4.89
C SER A 205 -1.17 -14.32 4.18
N ILE A 206 -1.39 -14.34 2.86
CA ILE A 206 -1.33 -15.57 2.06
C ILE A 206 0.05 -16.23 2.19
N TYR A 207 1.12 -15.46 2.08
CA TYR A 207 2.48 -15.98 2.24
C TYR A 207 2.68 -16.62 3.63
N GLU A 208 2.26 -15.96 4.70
CA GLU A 208 2.35 -16.48 6.07
C GLU A 208 1.52 -17.76 6.27
N MET A 209 0.32 -17.82 5.68
CA MET A 209 -0.51 -19.03 5.68
C MET A 209 0.18 -20.19 4.97
N VAL A 210 0.76 -19.95 3.79
CA VAL A 210 1.52 -20.97 3.05
C VAL A 210 2.72 -21.46 3.85
N GLN A 211 3.51 -20.55 4.45
CA GLN A 211 4.65 -20.94 5.27
C GLN A 211 4.24 -21.76 6.50
N THR A 212 3.13 -21.37 7.14
CA THR A 212 2.56 -22.13 8.26
C THR A 212 2.14 -23.52 7.82
N ALA A 213 1.47 -23.65 6.68
CA ALA A 213 1.06 -24.93 6.12
C ALA A 213 2.27 -25.83 5.82
N LEU A 214 3.26 -25.31 5.08
CA LEU A 214 4.50 -26.04 4.73
C LEU A 214 5.26 -26.51 5.98
N LYS A 215 5.41 -25.62 6.98
CA LYS A 215 6.06 -25.95 8.25
C LYS A 215 5.28 -27.02 9.00
N THR A 216 3.95 -26.92 9.05
CA THR A 216 3.10 -27.89 9.74
C THR A 216 3.21 -29.26 9.07
N THR A 217 3.12 -29.33 7.73
CA THR A 217 3.22 -30.59 6.99
C THR A 217 4.59 -31.24 7.11
N ALA A 218 5.66 -30.44 7.13
CA ALA A 218 7.02 -30.97 7.29
C ALA A 218 7.26 -31.60 8.67
N ASN A 219 6.58 -31.08 9.70
CA ASN A 219 6.73 -31.55 11.08
C ASN A 219 5.65 -32.57 11.51
N SER A 220 4.64 -32.83 10.67
CA SER A 220 3.55 -33.76 10.95
C SER A 220 3.89 -35.16 10.44
N ASN A 221 4.86 -35.81 11.09
CA ASN A 221 5.37 -37.14 10.74
C ASN A 221 4.74 -38.28 11.58
N GLY A 222 3.61 -38.02 12.25
CA GLY A 222 2.95 -39.00 13.12
C GLY A 222 3.62 -39.19 14.49
N GLN A 223 4.52 -38.29 14.90
CA GLN A 223 5.15 -38.35 16.23
C GLN A 223 4.16 -38.21 17.39
N THR A 224 4.41 -38.94 18.47
CA THR A 224 3.75 -38.75 19.76
C THR A 224 4.39 -37.58 20.48
N VAL A 225 3.57 -36.63 20.95
CA VAL A 225 4.03 -35.48 21.74
C VAL A 225 3.60 -35.68 23.18
N GLU A 226 4.56 -35.81 24.10
CA GLU A 226 4.30 -35.78 25.53
C GLU A 226 3.97 -34.34 25.96
N ARG A 227 2.80 -34.14 26.57
CA ARG A 227 2.39 -32.84 27.13
C ARG A 227 2.32 -32.94 28.65
N ILE A 228 2.92 -31.96 29.32
CA ILE A 228 2.74 -31.77 30.76
C ILE A 228 1.31 -31.28 31.00
N LEU A 229 0.54 -32.04 31.76
CA LEU A 229 -0.80 -31.64 32.19
C LEU A 229 -0.69 -30.66 33.35
N LYS A 230 -1.35 -29.51 33.23
CA LYS A 230 -1.47 -28.52 34.32
C LYS A 230 -2.21 -29.15 35.49
N ASN A 231 -1.76 -28.90 36.72
CA ASN A 231 -2.49 -29.30 37.92
C ASN A 231 -3.82 -28.53 38.00
N LYS A 232 -4.92 -29.24 38.22
CA LYS A 232 -6.29 -28.68 38.26
C LYS A 232 -6.99 -29.09 39.54
N ASP A 233 -6.42 -28.66 40.67
CA ASP A 233 -6.95 -29.01 41.97
C ASP A 233 -8.36 -28.45 42.19
N LEU A 234 -9.15 -29.20 42.95
CA LEU A 234 -10.44 -28.75 43.48
C LEU A 234 -10.20 -28.20 44.89
N ARG A 235 -10.40 -26.89 45.08
CA ARG A 235 -10.12 -26.18 46.34
C ARG A 235 -11.36 -25.95 47.19
N MET A 236 -12.33 -26.85 47.07
CA MET A 236 -13.57 -26.88 47.85
C MET A 236 -14.08 -28.32 47.93
N SER A 237 -14.93 -28.63 48.90
CA SER A 237 -15.59 -29.94 48.95
C SER A 237 -16.58 -30.11 47.79
N PRO A 238 -16.93 -31.35 47.43
CA PRO A 238 -17.95 -31.60 46.41
C PRO A 238 -19.30 -30.94 46.71
N LEU A 239 -19.72 -30.92 47.98
CA LEU A 239 -20.97 -30.29 48.40
C LEU A 239 -20.92 -28.77 48.20
N GLU A 240 -19.82 -28.13 48.62
CA GLU A 240 -19.63 -26.69 48.42
C GLU A 240 -19.57 -26.33 46.92
N LEU A 241 -19.00 -27.20 46.09
CA LEU A 241 -18.96 -27.01 44.65
C LEU A 241 -20.37 -27.05 44.05
N GLU A 242 -21.19 -28.01 44.46
CA GLU A 242 -22.57 -28.15 43.98
C GLU A 242 -23.41 -26.90 44.31
N GLU A 243 -23.34 -26.44 45.58
CA GLU A 243 -24.01 -25.22 46.03
C GLU A 243 -23.51 -23.99 45.25
N TYR A 244 -22.19 -23.90 45.01
CA TYR A 244 -21.60 -22.79 44.28
C TYR A 244 -22.01 -22.78 42.80
N ILE A 245 -22.07 -23.94 42.14
CA ILE A 245 -22.55 -24.06 40.76
C ILE A 245 -24.02 -23.64 40.67
N MET A 246 -24.88 -24.08 41.60
CA MET A 246 -26.28 -23.64 41.64
C MET A 246 -26.40 -22.12 41.82
N ALA A 247 -25.57 -21.53 42.70
CA ALA A 247 -25.53 -20.09 42.90
C ALA A 247 -25.10 -19.34 41.63
N LEU A 248 -24.12 -19.85 40.88
CA LEU A 248 -23.67 -19.28 39.61
C LEU A 248 -24.76 -19.34 38.53
N ILE A 249 -25.44 -20.48 38.38
CA ILE A 249 -26.54 -20.61 37.40
C ILE A 249 -27.62 -19.58 37.69
N LYS A 250 -27.98 -19.42 38.97
CA LYS A 250 -29.00 -18.46 39.41
C LYS A 250 -28.55 -17.01 39.21
N SER A 251 -27.31 -16.66 39.55
CA SER A 251 -26.81 -15.29 39.39
C SER A 251 -26.65 -14.89 37.92
N GLN A 252 -26.41 -15.86 37.05
CA GLN A 252 -26.36 -15.69 35.60
C GLN A 252 -27.74 -15.74 34.93
N ASP A 253 -28.83 -15.86 35.69
CA ASP A 253 -30.21 -15.97 35.19
C ASP A 253 -30.40 -17.10 34.14
N GLY A 254 -29.67 -18.20 34.31
CA GLY A 254 -29.70 -19.31 33.35
C GLY A 254 -29.08 -18.99 31.99
N LEU A 255 -28.28 -17.92 31.87
CA LEU A 255 -27.59 -17.54 30.64
C LEU A 255 -26.11 -17.91 30.68
N CYS A 256 -25.52 -18.14 29.51
CA CYS A 256 -24.09 -18.37 29.36
C CYS A 256 -23.29 -17.11 29.69
N ALA A 257 -22.31 -17.23 30.60
CA ALA A 257 -21.49 -16.09 31.04
C ALA A 257 -20.61 -15.46 29.94
N ILE A 258 -20.33 -16.19 28.86
CA ILE A 258 -19.57 -15.67 27.70
C ILE A 258 -20.51 -15.10 26.64
N SER A 259 -21.56 -15.85 26.28
CA SER A 259 -22.36 -15.51 25.10
C SER A 259 -23.76 -14.95 25.38
N GLY A 260 -24.22 -14.93 26.62
CA GLY A 260 -25.60 -14.57 26.95
C GLY A 260 -26.67 -15.51 26.38
N LEU A 261 -26.30 -16.61 25.71
CA LEU A 261 -27.27 -17.58 25.21
C LEU A 261 -27.94 -18.35 26.36
N PRO A 262 -29.22 -18.73 26.25
CA PRO A 262 -29.88 -19.57 27.24
C PRO A 262 -29.16 -20.91 27.44
N LEU A 263 -28.87 -21.25 28.69
CA LEU A 263 -28.33 -22.54 29.06
C LEU A 263 -29.42 -23.60 28.99
N GLN A 264 -29.06 -24.78 28.48
CA GLN A 264 -29.91 -25.95 28.54
C GLN A 264 -29.34 -26.98 29.53
N PHE A 265 -30.21 -27.86 30.03
CA PHE A 265 -29.84 -28.82 31.08
C PHE A 265 -30.08 -30.26 30.63
N ARG A 266 -29.31 -31.19 31.21
CA ARG A 266 -29.46 -32.61 30.90
C ARG A 266 -30.87 -33.07 31.25
N GLY A 267 -31.47 -33.85 30.35
CA GLY A 267 -32.86 -34.31 30.47
C GLY A 267 -33.93 -33.31 30.00
N SER A 268 -33.56 -32.07 29.64
CA SER A 268 -34.50 -31.03 29.18
C SER A 268 -33.91 -30.13 28.06
N HIS A 269 -32.90 -30.63 27.34
CA HIS A 269 -32.22 -29.90 26.27
C HIS A 269 -32.77 -30.31 24.90
N GLU A 270 -32.75 -29.37 23.98
CA GLU A 270 -33.02 -29.53 22.55
C GLU A 270 -31.71 -29.58 21.75
N ASP A 271 -30.66 -28.92 22.23
CA ASP A 271 -29.32 -28.90 21.61
C ASP A 271 -28.24 -29.25 22.63
N VAL A 272 -27.48 -30.30 22.32
CA VAL A 272 -26.37 -30.80 23.14
C VAL A 272 -25.22 -29.80 23.29
N GLU A 273 -25.08 -28.86 22.35
CA GLU A 273 -24.05 -27.83 22.38
C GLU A 273 -24.41 -26.66 23.31
N LEU A 274 -25.70 -26.45 23.59
CA LEU A 274 -26.20 -25.45 24.54
C LEU A 274 -26.26 -25.95 25.98
N LEU A 275 -25.91 -27.21 26.22
CA LEU A 275 -25.81 -27.75 27.58
C LEU A 275 -24.89 -26.92 28.47
N ALA A 276 -25.32 -26.66 29.70
CA ALA A 276 -24.52 -26.00 30.70
C ALA A 276 -23.23 -26.77 30.98
N SER A 277 -22.12 -26.04 31.02
CA SER A 277 -20.77 -26.56 31.25
C SER A 277 -20.01 -25.65 32.20
N LEU A 278 -19.27 -26.24 33.14
CA LEU A 278 -18.42 -25.51 34.07
C LEU A 278 -17.11 -25.12 33.37
N ASP A 279 -16.81 -23.82 33.32
CA ASP A 279 -15.58 -23.27 32.76
C ASP A 279 -14.76 -22.55 33.85
N ARG A 280 -13.44 -22.60 33.70
CA ARG A 280 -12.51 -21.82 34.53
C ARG A 280 -12.21 -20.51 33.83
N ILE A 281 -12.48 -19.38 34.47
CA ILE A 281 -12.22 -18.05 33.90
C ILE A 281 -10.73 -17.94 33.55
N ASP A 282 -9.87 -18.19 34.53
CA ASP A 282 -8.45 -18.44 34.34
C ASP A 282 -8.19 -19.94 34.16
N SER A 283 -7.86 -20.33 32.93
CA SER A 283 -7.55 -21.71 32.55
C SER A 283 -6.23 -22.24 33.14
N ASP A 284 -5.36 -21.35 33.65
CA ASP A 284 -4.15 -21.69 34.41
C ASP A 284 -4.44 -21.88 35.91
N GLY A 285 -5.58 -21.39 36.40
CA GLY A 285 -6.02 -21.52 37.79
C GLY A 285 -6.74 -22.83 38.12
N HIS A 286 -7.24 -22.92 39.36
CA HIS A 286 -7.88 -24.11 39.93
C HIS A 286 -9.40 -24.06 39.87
N TYR A 287 -10.07 -25.16 40.24
CA TYR A 287 -11.50 -25.14 40.53
C TYR A 287 -11.72 -24.54 41.91
N GLU A 288 -11.84 -23.22 41.96
CA GLU A 288 -11.96 -22.43 43.18
C GLU A 288 -12.98 -21.29 43.02
N ARG A 289 -13.45 -20.76 44.16
CA ARG A 289 -14.41 -19.65 44.17
C ARG A 289 -13.80 -18.43 43.47
N GLY A 290 -14.60 -17.71 42.70
CA GLY A 290 -14.15 -16.58 41.89
C GLY A 290 -13.49 -16.94 40.56
N ASN A 291 -13.07 -18.20 40.34
CA ASN A 291 -12.47 -18.64 39.08
C ASN A 291 -13.40 -19.51 38.21
N LEU A 292 -14.68 -19.63 38.56
CA LEU A 292 -15.63 -20.49 37.83
C LEU A 292 -16.79 -19.67 37.27
N GLN A 293 -17.24 -20.07 36.08
CA GLN A 293 -18.43 -19.55 35.42
C GLN A 293 -19.17 -20.68 34.68
N ILE A 294 -20.46 -20.48 34.41
CA ILE A 294 -21.27 -21.46 33.66
C ILE A 294 -21.46 -20.97 32.23
N VAL A 295 -21.13 -21.82 31.26
CA VAL A 295 -21.16 -21.48 29.84
C VAL A 295 -21.81 -22.60 29.02
N CYS A 296 -22.20 -22.31 27.77
CA CYS A 296 -22.60 -23.36 26.84
C CYS A 296 -21.41 -24.28 26.52
N ARG A 297 -21.68 -25.57 26.35
CA ARG A 297 -20.67 -26.59 26.08
C ARG A 297 -19.77 -26.27 24.88
N PHE A 298 -20.33 -25.77 23.78
CA PHE A 298 -19.51 -25.43 22.61
C PHE A 298 -18.53 -24.29 22.89
N LEU A 299 -18.93 -23.30 23.69
CA LEU A 299 -18.07 -22.17 24.05
C LEU A 299 -16.95 -22.56 24.99
N ASN A 300 -17.20 -23.46 25.95
CA ASN A 300 -16.13 -24.02 26.78
C ASN A 300 -15.07 -24.70 25.90
N ARG A 301 -15.52 -25.47 24.90
CA ARG A 301 -14.63 -26.14 23.93
C ARG A 301 -13.87 -25.15 23.05
N TRP A 302 -14.51 -24.08 22.60
CA TRP A 302 -13.88 -23.05 21.76
C TRP A 302 -12.90 -22.19 22.55
N LYS A 303 -13.24 -21.79 23.78
CA LYS A 303 -12.34 -21.06 24.68
C LYS A 303 -11.11 -21.90 25.00
N SER A 304 -11.29 -23.17 25.34
CA SER A 304 -10.20 -24.08 25.73
C SER A 304 -9.31 -23.46 26.83
N ASP A 305 -8.03 -23.18 26.54
CA ASP A 305 -7.07 -22.53 27.42
C ASP A 305 -6.79 -21.07 27.02
N SER A 306 -7.60 -20.49 26.13
CA SER A 306 -7.53 -19.07 25.77
C SER A 306 -7.92 -18.17 26.95
N ASN A 307 -7.38 -16.95 26.95
CA ASN A 307 -7.75 -15.91 27.91
C ASN A 307 -9.25 -15.56 27.79
N ASP A 308 -9.96 -15.53 28.92
CA ASP A 308 -11.42 -15.33 28.95
C ASP A 308 -11.88 -13.97 28.41
N ALA A 309 -11.20 -12.89 28.81
CA ALA A 309 -11.57 -11.54 28.38
C ALA A 309 -11.39 -11.34 26.88
N GLU A 310 -10.28 -11.83 26.33
CA GLU A 310 -10.02 -11.79 24.89
C GLU A 310 -11.01 -12.67 24.11
N PHE A 311 -11.35 -13.85 24.64
CA PHE A 311 -12.34 -14.72 24.01
C PHE A 311 -13.73 -14.08 24.00
N LYS A 312 -14.17 -13.46 25.11
CA LYS A 312 -15.41 -12.68 25.17
C LYS A 312 -15.42 -11.55 24.13
N ARG A 313 -14.33 -10.79 24.02
CA ARG A 313 -14.18 -9.76 22.99
C ARG A 313 -14.35 -10.32 21.57
N LEU A 314 -13.79 -11.49 21.28
CA LEU A 314 -13.93 -12.15 19.98
C LEU A 314 -15.36 -12.65 19.71
N VAL A 315 -16.07 -13.13 20.74
CA VAL A 315 -17.48 -13.54 20.61
C VAL A 315 -18.38 -12.33 20.29
N GLU A 316 -18.12 -11.15 20.86
CA GLU A 316 -18.87 -9.94 20.50
C GLU A 316 -18.71 -9.55 19.04
N VAL A 317 -17.54 -9.77 18.43
CA VAL A 317 -17.33 -9.54 16.99
C VAL A 317 -18.25 -10.41 16.14
N LEU A 318 -18.62 -11.62 16.59
CA LEU A 318 -19.54 -12.50 15.86
C LEU A 318 -21.00 -12.03 15.90
N ARG A 319 -21.34 -11.07 16.78
CA ARG A 319 -22.70 -10.53 16.90
C ARG A 319 -22.90 -9.20 16.17
N ALA A 320 -21.82 -8.54 15.77
CA ALA A 320 -21.84 -7.28 15.03
C ALA A 320 -22.17 -7.51 13.55
#